data_AF-A0A1G1G0B0-F1
#
_entry.id   AF-A0A1G1G0B0-F1
#
_cell.length_a   1.000
_cell.length_b   1.000
_cell.length_c   1.000
_cell.angle_alpha   90.00
_cell.angle_beta   90.00
_cell.angle_gamma   90.00
#
_symmetry.space_group_name_H-M   'P 1'
#
loop_
_entity.id
_entity.type
_entity.pdbx_description
1 polymer ?
#
loop_
_entity_poly.entity_id
_entity_poly.type
_entity_poly.pdbx_seq_one_letter_code
_entity_poly.pdbx_strand_id
1 'polypeptide(L)'
;MSIPVEKIPGGLSVDGLEFKNGKCGCTSVAPCCYSWSKTKQSGKTITYRGKTTGPDAKDVFTWSFIVKKDDLVVDVAMEDCRDKEIFAGYYPPPLEAFIEKGWELVSKEGAREDFDLWRCAACRWLYKEAEQPVKFSDLPDDWKCPVCKAGKDSFEQVG
;
A
#
# COMPACT_ATOMS: atom_id res chain seq x y z
N MET A 1 -24.02 15.08 -6.35
CA MET A 1 -24.43 13.88 -5.58
C MET A 1 -23.35 13.68 -4.53
N SER A 2 -23.69 13.51 -3.26
CA SER A 2 -22.66 13.39 -2.21
C SER A 2 -21.90 12.09 -2.37
N ILE A 3 -20.58 12.17 -2.54
CA ILE A 3 -19.70 11.00 -2.62
C ILE A 3 -19.77 10.26 -1.27
N PRO A 4 -20.04 8.93 -1.25
CA PRO A 4 -20.12 8.19 0.00
C PRO A 4 -18.72 8.10 0.63
N VAL A 5 -18.61 8.56 1.87
CA VAL A 5 -17.39 8.45 2.68
C VAL A 5 -17.75 7.74 3.98
N GLU A 6 -17.22 6.53 4.15
CA GLU A 6 -17.55 5.63 5.26
C GLU A 6 -16.29 5.25 6.04
N LYS A 7 -16.42 5.12 7.36
CA LYS A 7 -15.32 4.61 8.19
C LYS A 7 -15.37 3.07 8.16
N ILE A 8 -14.27 2.45 7.77
CA ILE A 8 -14.12 0.99 7.75
C ILE A 8 -13.15 0.53 8.86
N PRO A 9 -13.21 -0.74 9.29
CA PRO A 9 -12.26 -1.28 10.26
C PRO A 9 -10.82 -1.08 9.77
N GLY A 10 -10.06 -0.26 10.50
CA GLY A 10 -8.69 0.06 10.13
C GLY A 10 -8.54 1.00 8.94
N GLY A 11 -9.53 1.84 8.59
CA GLY A 11 -9.40 2.69 7.40
C GLY A 11 -10.57 3.65 7.12
N LEU A 12 -10.64 4.09 5.87
CA LEU A 12 -11.73 4.90 5.31
C LEU A 12 -12.09 4.37 3.91
N SER A 13 -13.36 4.25 3.58
CA SER A 13 -13.83 4.01 2.22
C SER A 13 -14.34 5.31 1.62
N VAL A 14 -13.88 5.66 0.43
CA VAL A 14 -14.28 6.86 -0.31
C VAL A 14 -14.74 6.44 -1.69
N ASP A 15 -16.01 6.63 -2.01
CA ASP A 15 -16.57 6.25 -3.31
C ASP A 15 -16.40 4.75 -3.62
N GLY A 16 -16.31 3.91 -2.58
CA GLY A 16 -16.00 2.48 -2.66
C GLY A 16 -14.51 2.15 -2.80
N LEU A 17 -13.61 3.14 -2.77
CA LEU A 17 -12.17 2.92 -2.72
C LEU A 17 -11.70 2.85 -1.27
N GLU A 18 -11.14 1.71 -0.89
CA GLU A 18 -10.70 1.45 0.49
C GLU A 18 -9.29 1.98 0.75
N PHE A 19 -9.16 2.91 1.68
CA PHE A 19 -7.89 3.31 2.26
C PHE A 19 -7.69 2.59 3.59
N LYS A 20 -6.69 1.72 3.66
CA LYS A 20 -6.37 0.96 4.86
C LYS A 20 -5.20 1.60 5.60
N ASN A 21 -5.32 1.64 6.92
CA ASN A 21 -4.30 2.08 7.84
C ASN A 21 -3.59 0.82 8.37
N GLY A 22 -2.28 0.81 8.25
CA GLY A 22 -1.45 -0.29 8.69
C GLY A 22 -0.19 0.26 9.32
N LYS A 23 0.22 -0.33 10.43
CA LYS A 23 1.55 -0.18 11.02
C LYS A 23 1.97 -1.58 11.44
N CYS A 24 3.23 -1.96 11.25
CA CYS A 24 3.69 -3.23 11.81
C CYS A 24 3.50 -3.20 13.34
N GLY A 25 2.74 -4.15 13.87
CA GLY A 25 2.90 -4.53 15.28
C GLY A 25 4.30 -5.10 15.46
N CYS A 26 4.93 -4.83 16.60
CA CYS A 26 6.23 -5.39 16.96
C CYS A 26 6.10 -6.92 17.10
N THR A 27 6.12 -7.64 15.99
CA THR A 27 6.12 -9.10 15.97
C THR A 27 7.58 -9.52 16.05
N SER A 28 7.97 -10.17 17.14
CA SER A 28 9.37 -10.55 17.45
C SER A 28 10.03 -11.50 16.44
N VAL A 29 9.39 -11.75 15.29
CA VAL A 29 9.80 -12.69 14.24
C VAL A 29 10.61 -12.01 13.14
N ALA A 30 10.39 -10.71 12.89
CA ALA A 30 11.10 -9.96 11.84
C ALA A 30 11.53 -8.57 12.36
N PRO A 31 12.62 -7.98 11.83
CA PRO A 31 13.01 -6.61 12.17
C PRO A 31 11.88 -5.64 11.85
N CYS A 32 11.77 -4.58 12.66
CA CYS A 32 10.76 -3.54 12.45
C CYS A 32 10.93 -2.94 11.05
N CYS A 33 9.91 -3.02 10.21
CA CYS A 33 9.94 -2.43 8.87
C CYS A 33 9.83 -0.89 8.88
N TYR A 34 9.48 -0.28 10.03
CA TYR A 34 9.17 1.15 10.21
C TYR A 34 8.07 1.71 9.28
N SER A 35 7.52 0.87 8.39
CA SER A 35 6.48 1.23 7.47
C SER A 35 5.15 1.45 8.19
N TRP A 36 4.40 2.43 7.69
CA TRP A 36 3.07 2.74 8.17
C TRP A 36 2.24 3.40 7.07
N SER A 37 0.93 3.39 7.26
CA SER A 37 -0.07 4.02 6.40
C SER A 37 -1.18 4.56 7.28
N LYS A 38 -1.64 5.76 6.98
CA LYS A 38 -2.64 6.46 7.76
C LYS A 38 -3.48 7.35 6.87
N THR A 39 -4.78 7.23 7.08
CA THR A 39 -5.81 8.03 6.44
C THR A 39 -6.40 8.96 7.48
N LYS A 40 -6.61 10.22 7.11
CA LYS A 40 -7.25 11.22 7.94
C LYS A 40 -8.32 11.93 7.11
N GLN A 41 -9.52 12.03 7.65
CA GLN A 41 -10.58 12.85 7.09
C GLN A 41 -10.65 14.18 7.84
N SER A 42 -10.62 15.29 7.13
CA SER A 42 -10.79 16.65 7.66
C SER A 42 -11.84 17.38 6.82
N GLY A 43 -13.10 17.33 7.24
CA GLY A 43 -14.21 17.88 6.46
C GLY A 43 -14.34 17.19 5.10
N LYS A 44 -14.10 17.94 4.02
CA LYS A 44 -14.13 17.47 2.63
C LYS A 44 -12.73 17.13 2.07
N THR A 45 -11.72 17.02 2.91
CA THR A 45 -10.37 16.60 2.49
C THR A 45 -10.00 15.29 3.13
N ILE A 46 -9.64 14.30 2.31
CA ILE A 46 -9.11 13.00 2.72
C ILE A 46 -7.61 13.02 2.47
N THR A 47 -6.83 12.87 3.52
CA THR A 47 -5.38 12.83 3.45
C THR A 47 -4.91 11.41 3.71
N TYR A 48 -4.24 10.81 2.73
CA TYR A 48 -3.55 9.55 2.88
C TYR A 48 -2.04 9.79 2.94
N ARG A 49 -1.40 9.25 3.98
CA ARG A 49 0.05 9.25 4.12
C ARG A 49 0.52 7.85 4.39
N GLY A 50 1.55 7.43 3.67
CA GLY A 50 2.26 6.21 4.03
C GLY A 50 3.75 6.33 3.80
N LYS A 51 4.44 5.39 4.42
CA LYS A 51 5.88 5.28 4.47
C LYS A 51 6.22 3.81 4.35
N THR A 52 7.10 3.46 3.43
CA THR A 52 7.62 2.10 3.27
C THR A 52 9.11 2.00 3.61
N THR A 53 9.78 3.15 3.81
CA THR A 53 11.21 3.23 4.11
C THR A 53 11.54 2.83 5.56
N GLY A 54 12.62 2.07 5.70
CA GLY A 54 13.29 1.77 6.96
C GLY A 54 14.48 2.71 7.23
N PRO A 55 15.14 2.62 8.40
CA PRO A 55 16.34 3.40 8.71
C PRO A 55 17.52 3.11 7.77
N ASP A 56 17.59 1.90 7.20
CA ASP A 56 18.65 1.45 6.30
C ASP A 56 18.30 1.58 4.81
N ALA A 57 17.16 2.20 4.49
CA ALA A 57 16.70 2.42 3.13
C ALA A 57 17.68 3.31 2.34
N LYS A 58 18.07 2.87 1.15
CA LYS A 58 19.07 3.57 0.31
C LYS A 58 18.44 4.22 -0.92
N ASP A 59 17.44 3.57 -1.49
CA ASP A 59 16.77 3.97 -2.73
C ASP A 59 15.36 4.52 -2.42
N VAL A 60 15.36 5.65 -1.72
CA VAL A 60 14.14 6.34 -1.29
C VAL A 60 13.64 7.27 -2.37
N PHE A 61 12.35 7.19 -2.66
CA PHE A 61 11.65 8.13 -3.54
C PHE A 61 10.29 8.47 -2.98
N THR A 62 9.70 9.57 -3.44
CA THR A 62 8.37 10.00 -3.02
C THR A 62 7.45 10.06 -4.23
N TRP A 63 6.19 9.73 -3.99
CA TRP A 63 5.15 9.93 -4.99
C TRP A 63 3.85 10.38 -4.31
N SER A 64 3.14 11.26 -4.99
CA SER A 64 1.89 11.84 -4.50
C SER A 64 0.95 12.11 -5.66
N PHE A 65 -0.33 12.13 -5.35
CA PHE A 65 -1.33 12.63 -6.26
C PHE A 65 -2.50 13.23 -5.49
N ILE A 66 -3.11 14.23 -6.09
CA ILE A 66 -4.31 14.89 -5.57
C ILE A 66 -5.39 14.71 -6.62
N VAL A 67 -6.51 14.12 -6.20
CA VAL A 67 -7.70 13.99 -7.01
C VAL A 67 -8.86 14.71 -6.34
N LYS A 68 -9.74 15.28 -7.16
CA LYS A 68 -10.91 16.01 -6.71
C LYS A 68 -12.14 15.50 -7.42
N LYS A 69 -13.24 15.37 -6.70
CA LYS A 69 -14.56 15.07 -7.26
C LYS A 69 -15.60 15.87 -6.49
N ASP A 70 -16.37 16.67 -7.23
CA ASP A 70 -17.28 17.68 -6.66
C ASP A 70 -16.53 18.61 -5.68
N ASP A 71 -16.82 18.52 -4.38
CA ASP A 71 -16.15 19.27 -3.33
C ASP A 71 -15.13 18.45 -2.52
N LEU A 72 -15.02 17.15 -2.79
CA LEU A 72 -14.16 16.22 -2.04
C LEU A 72 -12.78 16.19 -2.67
N VAL A 73 -11.75 16.38 -1.85
CA VAL A 73 -10.34 16.33 -2.26
C VAL A 73 -9.69 15.15 -1.57
N VAL A 74 -9.04 14.28 -2.34
CA VAL A 74 -8.22 13.19 -1.84
C VAL A 74 -6.77 13.54 -2.16
N ASP A 75 -5.97 13.66 -1.13
CA ASP A 75 -4.55 13.99 -1.18
C ASP A 75 -3.74 12.80 -0.68
N VAL A 76 -3.07 12.13 -1.60
CA VAL A 76 -2.28 10.92 -1.36
C VAL A 76 -0.81 11.27 -1.46
N ALA A 77 -0.03 10.90 -0.44
CA ALA A 77 1.43 10.94 -0.53
C ALA A 77 2.06 9.72 0.13
N MET A 78 3.06 9.16 -0.54
CA MET A 78 3.80 8.00 -0.12
C MET A 78 5.29 8.28 -0.18
N GLU A 79 5.98 8.01 0.92
CA GLU A 79 7.44 7.91 0.95
C GLU A 79 7.80 6.43 0.76
N ASP A 80 8.30 6.09 -0.42
CA ASP A 80 8.55 4.73 -0.83
C ASP A 80 10.05 4.42 -0.94
N CYS A 81 10.39 3.13 -0.95
CA CYS A 81 11.76 2.65 -1.12
C CYS A 81 11.78 1.48 -2.10
N ARG A 82 12.64 1.51 -3.11
CA ARG A 82 12.79 0.36 -4.02
C ARG A 82 13.41 -0.84 -3.33
N ASP A 83 14.29 -0.63 -2.35
CA ASP A 83 14.97 -1.71 -1.61
C ASP A 83 14.18 -2.29 -0.41
N LYS A 84 12.90 -1.91 -0.23
CA LYS A 84 12.09 -2.47 0.86
C LYS A 84 11.94 -4.00 0.74
N GLU A 85 12.22 -4.73 1.81
CA GLU A 85 12.00 -6.19 1.87
C GLU A 85 10.78 -6.57 2.71
N ILE A 86 10.36 -5.68 3.61
CA ILE A 86 9.26 -5.90 4.55
C ILE A 86 8.35 -4.69 4.50
N PHE A 87 7.04 -4.92 4.37
CA PHE A 87 6.06 -3.84 4.35
C PHE A 87 4.78 -4.23 5.06
N ALA A 88 4.42 -3.50 6.11
CA ALA A 88 3.22 -3.76 6.92
C ALA A 88 2.13 -2.69 6.74
N GLY A 89 2.44 -1.59 6.06
CA GLY A 89 1.44 -0.61 5.66
C GLY A 89 0.53 -1.16 4.56
N TYR A 90 -0.33 -0.29 4.03
CA TYR A 90 -1.10 -0.57 2.82
C TYR A 90 -0.73 0.45 1.77
N TYR A 91 -0.94 0.09 0.50
CA TYR A 91 -0.93 1.07 -0.57
C TYR A 91 -2.30 1.75 -0.66
N PRO A 92 -2.34 3.03 -1.03
CA PRO A 92 -3.58 3.67 -1.39
C PRO A 92 -4.10 3.09 -2.72
N PRO A 93 -5.41 3.22 -3.00
CA PRO A 93 -5.97 2.88 -4.30
C PRO A 93 -5.21 3.57 -5.44
N PRO A 94 -5.06 2.92 -6.61
CA PRO A 94 -4.35 3.48 -7.75
C PRO A 94 -5.09 4.68 -8.33
N LEU A 95 -4.35 5.60 -8.96
CA LEU A 95 -4.93 6.81 -9.57
C LEU A 95 -5.99 6.44 -10.62
N GLU A 96 -5.73 5.38 -11.38
CA GLU A 96 -6.61 4.86 -12.43
C GLU A 96 -8.01 4.56 -11.88
N ALA A 97 -8.11 3.98 -10.68
CA ALA A 97 -9.39 3.67 -10.05
C ALA A 97 -10.19 4.94 -9.68
N PHE A 98 -9.52 6.07 -9.41
CA PHE A 98 -10.19 7.35 -9.23
C PHE A 98 -10.71 7.91 -10.57
N ILE A 99 -9.89 7.84 -11.63
CA ILE A 99 -10.29 8.32 -12.96
C ILE A 99 -11.49 7.53 -13.50
N GLU A 100 -11.51 6.21 -13.33
CA GLU A 100 -12.65 5.34 -13.71
C GLU A 100 -13.93 5.71 -12.96
N LYS A 101 -13.81 6.19 -11.73
CA LYS A 101 -14.92 6.70 -10.92
C LYS A 101 -15.29 8.15 -11.23
N GLY A 102 -14.65 8.79 -12.20
CA GLY A 102 -14.91 10.16 -12.61
C GLY A 102 -14.32 11.22 -11.68
N TRP A 103 -13.22 10.92 -11.00
CA TRP A 103 -12.44 11.92 -10.27
C TRP A 103 -11.50 12.66 -11.21
N GLU A 104 -11.31 13.96 -10.97
CA GLU A 104 -10.41 14.82 -11.73
C GLU A 104 -9.04 14.85 -11.06
N LEU A 105 -7.98 14.58 -11.83
CA LEU A 105 -6.60 14.71 -11.37
C LEU A 105 -6.24 16.19 -11.25
N VAL A 106 -5.92 16.64 -10.04
CA VAL A 106 -5.46 18.01 -9.75
C VAL A 106 -3.94 18.10 -9.87
N SER A 107 -3.23 17.16 -9.28
CA SER A 107 -1.77 17.07 -9.35
C SER A 107 -1.29 15.64 -9.22
N LYS A 108 -0.16 15.33 -9.87
CA LYS A 108 0.57 14.07 -9.74
C LYS A 108 2.06 14.39 -9.69
N GLU A 109 2.76 13.90 -8.69
CA GLU A 109 4.20 14.00 -8.57
C GLU A 109 4.78 12.60 -8.37
N GLY A 110 5.75 12.23 -9.20
CA GLY A 110 6.27 10.87 -9.22
C GLY A 110 5.23 9.82 -9.62
N ALA A 111 5.58 8.57 -9.42
CA ALA A 111 4.69 7.44 -9.61
C ALA A 111 5.13 6.28 -8.71
N ARG A 112 4.18 5.43 -8.33
CA ARG A 112 4.51 4.12 -7.76
C ARG A 112 5.24 3.30 -8.84
N GLU A 113 6.37 2.70 -8.47
CA GLU A 113 7.17 1.87 -9.36
C GLU A 113 7.08 0.38 -9.02
N ASP A 114 6.71 0.01 -7.79
CA ASP A 114 6.58 -1.38 -7.37
C ASP A 114 5.15 -1.92 -7.54
N PHE A 115 4.96 -2.84 -8.47
CA PHE A 115 3.71 -3.59 -8.69
C PHE A 115 3.95 -5.09 -8.48
N ASP A 116 2.87 -5.88 -8.50
CA ASP A 116 2.95 -7.34 -8.40
C ASP A 116 3.71 -7.80 -7.14
N LEU A 117 3.31 -7.20 -6.01
CA LEU A 117 3.87 -7.46 -4.69
C LEU A 117 3.00 -8.46 -3.94
N TRP A 118 3.61 -9.46 -3.34
CA TRP A 118 2.93 -10.39 -2.45
C TRP A 118 3.53 -10.34 -1.06
N ARG A 119 2.71 -10.05 -0.07
CA ARG A 119 3.14 -9.96 1.32
C ARG A 119 2.78 -11.21 2.08
N CYS A 120 3.74 -11.77 2.80
CA CYS A 120 3.44 -12.79 3.80
C CYS A 120 2.65 -12.17 4.97
N ALA A 121 1.44 -12.64 5.25
CA ALA A 121 0.63 -12.13 6.36
C ALA A 121 1.29 -12.35 7.74
N ALA A 122 2.11 -13.40 7.87
CA ALA A 122 2.77 -13.78 9.12
C ALA A 122 4.00 -12.91 9.46
N CYS A 123 4.90 -12.68 8.50
CA CYS A 123 6.18 -11.97 8.73
C CYS A 123 6.34 -10.66 7.97
N ARG A 124 5.37 -10.30 7.12
CA ARG A 124 5.34 -9.07 6.31
C ARG A 124 6.43 -8.94 5.25
N TRP A 125 7.19 -10.01 5.00
CA TRP A 125 8.14 -10.08 3.89
C TRP A 125 7.42 -9.95 2.54
N LEU A 126 8.03 -9.21 1.62
CA LEU A 126 7.54 -8.96 0.27
C LEU A 126 8.22 -9.86 -0.75
N TYR A 127 7.41 -10.63 -1.46
CA TYR A 127 7.79 -11.25 -2.73
C TYR A 127 7.48 -10.27 -3.86
N LYS A 128 8.53 -9.77 -4.51
CA LYS A 128 8.41 -8.83 -5.63
C LYS A 128 8.61 -9.58 -6.93
N GLU A 129 7.55 -9.73 -7.73
CA GLU A 129 7.65 -10.52 -8.96
C GLU A 129 8.67 -9.95 -9.95
N ALA A 130 8.87 -8.63 -9.96
CA ALA A 130 9.89 -7.97 -10.79
C ALA A 130 11.34 -8.36 -10.45
N GLU A 131 11.62 -8.75 -9.19
CA GLU A 131 12.94 -9.17 -8.74
C GLU A 131 13.11 -10.70 -8.73
N GLN A 132 12.07 -11.46 -9.09
CA GLN A 132 12.03 -12.91 -8.97
C GLN A 132 12.00 -13.58 -10.35
N PRO A 133 12.65 -14.75 -10.51
CA PRO A 133 12.66 -15.47 -11.78
C PRO A 133 11.34 -16.18 -12.09
N VAL A 134 10.48 -16.38 -11.07
CA VAL A 134 9.21 -17.09 -11.17
C VAL A 134 8.12 -16.14 -10.68
N LYS A 135 6.93 -16.20 -11.28
CA LYS A 135 5.77 -15.46 -10.79
C LYS A 135 5.24 -16.11 -9.53
N PHE A 136 4.61 -15.33 -8.64
CA PHE A 136 4.08 -15.89 -7.40
C PHE A 136 3.02 -16.98 -7.70
N SER A 137 2.18 -16.76 -8.71
CA SER A 137 1.17 -17.74 -9.14
C SER A 137 1.78 -19.07 -9.59
N ASP A 138 2.95 -19.04 -10.24
CA ASP A 138 3.65 -20.23 -10.75
C ASP A 138 4.51 -20.95 -9.70
N LEU A 139 4.60 -20.43 -8.47
CA LEU A 139 5.29 -21.12 -7.38
C LEU A 139 4.59 -22.44 -7.02
N PRO A 140 5.33 -23.51 -6.68
CA PRO A 140 4.74 -24.78 -6.29
C PRO A 140 3.95 -24.67 -4.98
N ASP A 141 2.98 -25.56 -4.76
CA ASP A 141 2.13 -25.56 -3.56
C ASP A 141 2.91 -25.80 -2.25
N ASP A 142 4.03 -26.53 -2.30
CA ASP A 142 4.90 -26.72 -1.12
C ASP A 142 5.86 -25.54 -0.88
N TRP A 143 5.81 -24.49 -1.71
CA TRP A 143 6.62 -23.31 -1.51
C TRP A 143 6.27 -22.62 -0.19
N LYS A 144 7.31 -22.23 0.55
CA LYS A 144 7.20 -21.62 1.86
C LYS A 144 7.96 -20.31 1.90
N CYS A 145 7.44 -19.36 2.67
CA CYS A 145 8.07 -18.08 2.94
C CYS A 145 9.53 -18.32 3.40
N PRO A 146 10.53 -17.71 2.74
CA PRO A 146 11.93 -17.93 3.08
C PRO A 146 12.25 -17.49 4.52
N VAL A 147 11.55 -16.46 5.02
CA VAL A 147 11.72 -15.85 6.34
C VAL A 147 11.07 -16.67 7.46
N CYS A 148 9.77 -16.97 7.35
CA CYS A 148 9.00 -17.57 8.46
C CYS A 148 8.47 -18.98 8.21
N LYS A 149 8.72 -19.56 7.03
CA LYS A 149 8.26 -20.90 6.61
C LYS A 149 6.74 -21.09 6.53
N ALA A 150 5.95 -20.02 6.62
CA ALA A 150 4.52 -20.05 6.31
C ALA A 150 4.29 -20.48 4.86
N GLY A 151 3.17 -21.17 4.59
CA GLY A 151 2.80 -21.62 3.26
C GLY A 151 2.48 -20.47 2.30
N LYS A 152 2.44 -20.78 1.00
CA LYS A 152 2.04 -19.86 -0.07
C LYS A 152 0.64 -19.28 0.16
N ASP A 153 -0.27 -20.05 0.75
CA ASP A 153 -1.65 -19.67 1.10
C ASP A 153 -1.73 -18.45 2.04
N SER A 154 -0.68 -18.20 2.81
CA SER A 154 -0.63 -17.12 3.80
C SER A 154 -0.16 -15.78 3.22
N PHE A 155 0.01 -15.70 1.90
CA PHE A 155 0.38 -14.45 1.22
C PHE A 155 -0.84 -13.70 0.70
N GLU A 156 -0.78 -12.38 0.79
CA GLU A 156 -1.78 -11.46 0.27
C GLU A 156 -1.15 -10.57 -0.80
N GLN A 157 -1.87 -10.30 -1.88
CA GLN A 157 -1.41 -9.35 -2.89
C GLN A 157 -1.47 -7.93 -2.32
N VAL A 158 -0.41 -7.17 -2.54
CA VAL A 158 -0.23 -5.79 -2.08
C VAL A 158 -0.24 -4.88 -3.31
N GLY A 159 -1.42 -4.35 -3.62
CA GLY A 159 -1.71 -3.61 -4.84
C GLY A 159 -2.81 -2.62 -4.60
#